data_AF-A0A1R0GPG9-F1
#
_entry.id   AF-A0A1R0GPG9-F1
#
_cell.length_a   1.000
_cell.length_b   1.000
_cell.length_c   1.000
_cell.angle_alpha   90.00
_cell.angle_beta   90.00
_cell.angle_gamma   90.00
#
_symmetry.space_group_name_H-M   'P 1'
#
loop_
_entity.id
_entity.type
_entity.pdbx_description
1 polymer ?
#
loop_
_entity_poly.entity_id
_entity_poly.type
_entity_poly.pdbx_seq_one_letter_code
_entity_poly.pdbx_strand_id
1 'polypeptide(L)'
;MEHLDELLGFLDSEREDVRTYAINYLTGFSKPGSEFYSHFVKKSSSIVPVLLVQCRAEGIISHDAIKEGRDYFLSTRVDGKQPITKIIVFSEYPDVIRRGGVISVIKNICFSYENVMQLLDPEQINILPYILLPILGNEDYDEEDSDGMPEEVQLLDEDKKRETDPQLRLYLIEALILLSVNKNSRDILREKKVYPIVRTMHLAETDSHVADAIDRLVQLIMRDEDIAESKIQEFEEI
;
A
#
# COMPACT_ATOMS: atom_id res chain seq x y z
N MET A 1 -6.52 -1.48 -34.58
CA MET A 1 -5.23 -0.77 -34.53
C MET A 1 -5.45 0.73 -34.48
N GLU A 2 -6.13 1.33 -35.45
CA GLU A 2 -6.47 2.76 -35.47
C GLU A 2 -7.26 3.22 -34.23
N HIS A 3 -8.32 2.50 -33.85
CA HIS A 3 -9.08 2.76 -32.63
C HIS A 3 -8.27 2.64 -31.33
N LEU A 4 -7.25 1.77 -31.30
CA LEU A 4 -6.38 1.64 -30.13
C LEU A 4 -5.40 2.81 -30.05
N ASP A 5 -4.91 3.29 -31.18
CA ASP A 5 -4.04 4.46 -31.23
C ASP A 5 -4.80 5.75 -30.87
N GLU A 6 -6.08 5.84 -31.25
CA GLU A 6 -6.99 6.89 -30.81
C GLU A 6 -7.24 6.82 -29.29
N LEU A 7 -7.51 5.62 -28.77
CA LEU A 7 -7.68 5.39 -27.32
C LEU A 7 -6.42 5.75 -26.53
N LEU A 8 -5.22 5.46 -27.05
CA LEU A 8 -3.95 5.86 -26.47
C LEU A 8 -3.77 7.38 -26.50
N GLY A 9 -4.24 8.07 -27.54
CA GLY A 9 -4.25 9.53 -27.62
C GLY A 9 -5.12 10.20 -26.55
N PHE A 10 -6.13 9.49 -26.02
CA PHE A 10 -6.99 9.99 -24.95
C PHE A 10 -6.34 9.92 -23.56
N LEU A 11 -5.21 9.23 -23.39
CA LEU A 11 -4.49 9.19 -22.12
C LEU A 11 -3.95 10.57 -21.71
N ASP A 12 -3.59 11.42 -22.67
CA ASP A 12 -3.10 12.79 -22.43
C ASP A 12 -4.23 13.86 -22.48
N SER A 13 -5.50 13.44 -22.50
CA SER A 13 -6.63 14.39 -22.56
C SER A 13 -6.65 15.30 -21.32
N GLU A 14 -6.95 16.60 -21.46
CA GLU A 14 -7.16 17.49 -20.31
C GLU A 14 -8.40 17.12 -19.47
N ARG A 15 -9.33 16.35 -20.06
CA ARG A 15 -10.57 15.89 -19.42
C ARG A 15 -10.40 14.57 -18.68
N GLU A 16 -10.68 14.59 -17.39
CA GLU A 16 -10.54 13.45 -16.46
C GLU A 16 -11.46 12.27 -16.83
N ASP A 17 -12.70 12.53 -17.21
CA ASP A 17 -13.66 11.50 -17.60
C ASP A 17 -13.21 10.74 -18.86
N VAL A 18 -12.60 11.46 -19.81
CA VAL A 18 -12.05 10.89 -21.05
C VAL A 18 -10.82 10.03 -20.75
N ARG A 19 -9.90 10.52 -19.91
CA ARG A 19 -8.73 9.75 -19.44
C ARG A 19 -9.16 8.45 -18.74
N THR A 20 -10.13 8.54 -17.84
CA THR A 20 -10.67 7.40 -17.08
C THR A 20 -11.25 6.33 -18.01
N TYR A 21 -12.07 6.77 -18.98
CA TYR A 21 -12.66 5.87 -19.95
C TYR A 21 -11.57 5.17 -20.77
N ALA A 22 -10.57 5.91 -21.24
CA ALA A 22 -9.45 5.34 -21.99
C ALA A 22 -8.70 4.26 -21.18
N ILE A 23 -8.33 4.54 -19.93
CA ILE A 23 -7.63 3.59 -19.05
C ILE A 23 -8.43 2.29 -18.88
N ASN A 24 -9.73 2.38 -18.59
CA ASN A 24 -10.58 1.21 -18.37
C ASN A 24 -10.71 0.29 -19.59
N TYR A 25 -10.64 0.82 -20.80
CA TYR A 25 -10.62 -0.01 -22.01
C TYR A 25 -9.23 -0.58 -22.29
N LEU A 26 -8.17 0.20 -22.02
CA LEU A 26 -6.79 -0.22 -22.26
C LEU A 26 -6.38 -1.41 -21.38
N THR A 27 -6.87 -1.52 -20.15
CA THR A 27 -6.61 -2.67 -19.26
C THR A 27 -7.10 -3.99 -19.85
N GLY A 28 -8.25 -3.99 -20.54
CA GLY A 28 -8.76 -5.18 -21.25
C GLY A 28 -7.86 -5.63 -22.40
N PHE A 29 -7.15 -4.69 -23.03
CA PHE A 29 -6.30 -4.93 -24.19
C PHE A 29 -4.84 -5.24 -23.84
N SER A 30 -4.38 -4.94 -22.61
CA SER A 30 -3.01 -5.18 -22.16
C SER A 30 -2.76 -6.60 -21.64
N LYS A 31 -3.80 -7.45 -21.58
CA LYS A 31 -3.69 -8.85 -21.10
C LYS A 31 -2.86 -9.72 -22.06
N PRO A 32 -1.90 -10.54 -21.56
CA PRO A 32 -1.22 -11.54 -22.37
C PRO A 32 -2.23 -12.48 -23.06
N GLY A 33 -2.17 -12.56 -24.39
CA GLY A 33 -3.11 -13.33 -25.20
C GLY A 33 -4.24 -12.52 -25.83
N SER A 34 -4.37 -11.22 -25.54
CA SER A 34 -5.23 -10.33 -26.32
C SER A 34 -4.68 -10.12 -27.74
N GLU A 35 -5.55 -9.84 -28.69
CA GLU A 35 -5.15 -9.50 -30.07
C GLU A 35 -4.26 -8.26 -30.15
N PHE A 36 -4.31 -7.40 -29.13
CA PHE A 36 -3.60 -6.12 -29.07
C PHE A 36 -2.34 -6.15 -28.20
N TYR A 37 -2.06 -7.24 -27.49
CA TYR A 37 -0.95 -7.34 -26.54
C TYR A 37 0.40 -6.98 -27.19
N SER A 38 0.66 -7.53 -28.38
CA SER A 38 1.91 -7.28 -29.11
C SER A 38 2.08 -5.81 -29.52
N HIS A 39 0.98 -5.10 -29.78
CA HIS A 39 0.99 -3.67 -30.12
C HIS A 39 1.24 -2.81 -28.88
N PHE A 40 0.62 -3.17 -27.75
CA PHE A 40 0.88 -2.53 -26.46
C PHE A 40 2.36 -2.64 -26.06
N VAL A 41 2.95 -3.83 -26.20
CA VAL A 41 4.37 -4.04 -25.88
C VAL A 41 5.27 -3.15 -26.75
N LYS A 42 4.97 -3.04 -28.06
CA LYS A 42 5.71 -2.17 -28.99
C LYS A 42 5.61 -0.69 -28.64
N LYS A 43 4.47 -0.25 -28.10
CA LYS A 43 4.24 1.15 -27.68
C LYS A 43 4.48 1.41 -26.19
N SER A 44 4.97 0.42 -25.44
CA SER A 44 5.17 0.53 -23.99
C SER A 44 5.97 1.76 -23.57
N SER A 45 7.00 2.15 -24.34
CA SER A 45 7.83 3.32 -24.06
C SER A 45 7.08 4.66 -24.10
N SER A 46 5.97 4.77 -24.85
CA SER A 46 5.14 5.98 -24.87
C SER A 46 3.97 5.88 -23.89
N ILE A 47 3.45 4.67 -23.65
CA ILE A 47 2.26 4.45 -22.82
C ILE A 47 2.64 4.49 -21.32
N VAL A 48 3.72 3.80 -20.94
CA VAL A 48 4.11 3.64 -19.53
C VAL A 48 4.35 4.98 -18.84
N PRO A 49 5.07 5.97 -19.42
CA PRO A 49 5.26 7.26 -18.76
C PRO A 49 3.95 8.00 -18.49
N VAL A 50 3.02 7.99 -19.45
CA VAL A 50 1.71 8.66 -19.32
C VAL A 50 0.89 8.00 -18.22
N LEU A 51 0.79 6.67 -18.24
CA LEU A 51 0.11 5.93 -17.19
C LEU A 51 0.76 6.16 -15.82
N LEU A 52 2.10 6.25 -15.73
CA LEU A 52 2.78 6.54 -14.47
C LEU A 52 2.48 7.95 -13.95
N VAL A 53 2.35 8.95 -14.83
CA VAL A 53 1.96 10.32 -14.46
C VAL A 53 0.51 10.33 -13.98
N GLN A 54 -0.40 9.68 -14.69
CA GLN A 54 -1.80 9.56 -14.27
C GLN A 54 -1.93 8.80 -12.94
N CYS A 55 -1.13 7.75 -12.74
CA CYS A 55 -1.04 7.02 -11.46
C CYS A 55 -0.61 7.88 -10.29
N ARG A 56 0.15 8.94 -10.53
CA ARG A 56 0.55 9.89 -9.50
C ARG A 56 -0.49 10.99 -9.28
N ALA A 57 -1.23 11.37 -10.31
CA ALA A 57 -2.20 12.46 -10.26
C ALA A 57 -3.59 12.02 -9.78
N GLU A 58 -4.00 10.78 -10.10
CA GLU A 58 -5.36 10.26 -9.90
C GLU A 58 -5.29 8.92 -9.15
N GLY A 59 -5.29 8.98 -7.82
CA GLY A 59 -5.21 7.79 -6.97
C GLY A 59 -6.33 6.79 -7.30
N ILE A 60 -7.60 7.22 -7.21
CA ILE A 60 -8.77 6.34 -7.32
C ILE A 60 -8.83 5.58 -8.66
N ILE A 61 -8.66 6.27 -9.79
CA ILE A 61 -8.75 5.68 -11.15
C ILE A 61 -7.64 4.65 -11.38
N SER A 62 -6.46 4.94 -10.85
CA SER A 62 -5.29 4.06 -10.95
C SER A 62 -5.46 2.80 -10.12
N HIS A 63 -6.20 2.87 -9.01
CA HIS A 63 -6.54 1.70 -8.18
C HIS A 63 -7.57 0.78 -8.82
N ASP A 64 -8.53 1.32 -9.57
CA ASP A 64 -9.51 0.53 -10.32
C ASP A 64 -8.86 -0.16 -11.52
N ALA A 65 -7.97 0.53 -12.24
CA ALA A 65 -7.24 -0.04 -13.37
C ALA A 65 -6.36 -1.25 -13.00
N ILE A 66 -5.84 -1.29 -11.77
CA ILE A 66 -5.02 -2.39 -11.26
C ILE A 66 -5.81 -3.41 -10.42
N LYS A 67 -7.14 -3.28 -10.35
CA LYS A 67 -7.99 -4.16 -9.53
C LYS A 67 -7.75 -5.64 -9.84
N GLU A 68 -7.66 -6.01 -11.10
CA GLU A 68 -7.42 -7.41 -11.50
C GLU A 68 -6.06 -7.94 -11.01
N GLY A 69 -5.03 -7.08 -11.00
CA GLY A 69 -3.71 -7.42 -10.47
C GLY A 69 -3.75 -7.62 -8.96
N ARG A 70 -4.46 -6.74 -8.24
CA ARG A 70 -4.70 -6.87 -6.80
C ARG A 70 -5.47 -8.15 -6.47
N ASP A 71 -6.58 -8.39 -7.17
CA ASP A 71 -7.41 -9.58 -7.01
C ASP A 71 -6.58 -10.86 -7.26
N TYR A 72 -5.67 -10.85 -8.24
CA TYR A 72 -4.74 -11.96 -8.45
C TYR A 72 -3.88 -12.22 -7.20
N PHE A 73 -3.26 -11.19 -6.63
CA PHE A 73 -2.40 -11.31 -5.45
C PHE A 73 -3.13 -11.73 -4.17
N LEU A 74 -4.44 -11.46 -4.09
CA LEU A 74 -5.30 -11.85 -2.97
C LEU A 74 -6.05 -13.18 -3.20
N SER A 75 -6.11 -13.68 -4.44
CA SER A 75 -6.81 -14.92 -4.76
C SER A 75 -6.07 -16.17 -4.27
N THR A 76 -6.78 -17.07 -3.59
CA THR A 76 -6.26 -18.41 -3.26
C THR A 76 -5.95 -19.18 -4.55
N ARG A 77 -4.72 -19.67 -4.69
CA ARG A 77 -4.29 -20.45 -5.87
C ARG A 77 -4.41 -21.95 -5.61
N VAL A 78 -3.99 -22.73 -6.60
CA VAL A 78 -4.03 -24.21 -6.58
C VAL A 78 -3.30 -24.84 -5.38
N ASP A 79 -2.36 -24.13 -4.78
CA ASP A 79 -1.60 -24.56 -3.60
C ASP A 79 -2.21 -24.06 -2.28
N GLY A 80 -3.43 -23.49 -2.32
CA GLY A 80 -4.13 -23.01 -1.13
C GLY A 80 -3.59 -21.70 -0.58
N LYS A 81 -2.64 -21.04 -1.25
CA LYS A 81 -2.02 -19.78 -0.79
C LYS A 81 -2.25 -18.64 -1.76
N GLN A 82 -2.32 -17.42 -1.22
CA GLN A 82 -2.37 -16.18 -1.99
C GLN A 82 -0.97 -15.86 -2.56
N PRO A 83 -0.83 -15.43 -3.83
CA PRO A 83 0.48 -15.16 -4.42
C PRO A 83 1.33 -14.16 -3.64
N ILE A 84 0.68 -13.19 -2.99
CA ILE A 84 1.37 -12.18 -2.17
C ILE A 84 2.28 -12.81 -1.10
N THR A 85 1.82 -13.88 -0.44
CA THR A 85 2.55 -14.57 0.64
C THR A 85 3.90 -15.13 0.18
N LYS A 86 4.12 -15.27 -1.13
CA LYS A 86 5.36 -15.80 -1.72
C LYS A 86 6.40 -14.71 -1.99
N ILE A 87 5.99 -13.44 -2.04
CA ILE A 87 6.86 -12.33 -2.44
C ILE A 87 7.04 -11.27 -1.35
N ILE A 88 6.16 -11.20 -0.35
CA ILE A 88 6.25 -10.19 0.75
C ILE A 88 7.57 -10.24 1.51
N VAL A 89 8.17 -11.43 1.62
CA VAL A 89 9.49 -11.65 2.22
C VAL A 89 10.63 -10.85 1.56
N PHE A 90 10.40 -10.33 0.35
CA PHE A 90 11.38 -9.51 -0.38
C PHE A 90 11.24 -8.00 -0.10
N SER A 91 10.45 -7.58 0.90
CA SER A 91 10.32 -6.16 1.30
C SER A 91 11.62 -5.56 1.87
N GLU A 92 12.59 -6.39 2.27
CA GLU A 92 13.95 -5.98 2.67
C GLU A 92 15.04 -6.50 1.72
N TYR A 93 14.69 -6.92 0.50
CA TYR A 93 15.67 -7.49 -0.42
C TYR A 93 16.72 -6.44 -0.85
N PRO A 94 18.03 -6.76 -0.91
CA PRO A 94 19.07 -5.76 -1.18
C PRO A 94 18.91 -5.00 -2.51
N ASP A 95 18.41 -5.68 -3.55
CA ASP A 95 18.13 -5.06 -4.85
C ASP A 95 16.89 -4.16 -4.79
N VAL A 96 17.11 -2.86 -5.06
CA VAL A 96 16.07 -1.82 -4.99
C VAL A 96 14.91 -2.05 -5.95
N ILE A 97 15.17 -2.67 -7.12
CA ILE A 97 14.12 -2.93 -8.12
C ILE A 97 13.15 -3.98 -7.59
N ARG A 98 13.68 -5.10 -7.08
CA ARG A 98 12.87 -6.16 -6.47
C ARG A 98 12.11 -5.66 -5.25
N ARG A 99 12.83 -5.00 -4.34
CA ARG A 99 12.27 -4.46 -3.11
C ARG A 99 11.18 -3.44 -3.38
N GLY A 100 11.45 -2.47 -4.25
CA GLY A 100 10.49 -1.44 -4.64
C GLY A 100 9.27 -2.01 -5.36
N GLY A 101 9.44 -3.04 -6.19
CA GLY A 101 8.33 -3.76 -6.80
C GLY A 101 7.42 -4.43 -5.76
N VAL A 102 8.01 -5.11 -4.76
CA VAL A 102 7.27 -5.78 -3.69
C VAL A 102 6.55 -4.77 -2.79
N ILE A 103 7.22 -3.71 -2.36
CA ILE A 103 6.62 -2.62 -1.55
C ILE A 103 5.46 -1.97 -2.31
N SER A 104 5.62 -1.76 -3.62
CA SER A 104 4.55 -1.23 -4.47
C SER A 104 3.35 -2.18 -4.54
N VAL A 105 3.57 -3.49 -4.65
CA VAL A 105 2.49 -4.50 -4.59
C VAL A 105 1.82 -4.48 -3.22
N ILE A 106 2.58 -4.42 -2.12
CA ILE A 106 2.06 -4.32 -0.75
C ILE A 106 1.12 -3.12 -0.62
N LYS A 107 1.57 -1.91 -1.00
CA LYS A 107 0.71 -0.72 -1.00
C LYS A 107 -0.55 -0.95 -1.85
N ASN A 108 -0.41 -1.51 -3.05
CA ASN A 108 -1.52 -1.71 -3.97
C ASN A 108 -2.59 -2.66 -3.43
N ILE A 109 -2.21 -3.73 -2.73
CA ILE A 109 -3.19 -4.67 -2.17
C ILE A 109 -3.93 -4.10 -0.95
N CYS A 110 -3.30 -3.18 -0.20
CA CYS A 110 -3.94 -2.47 0.90
C CYS A 110 -5.11 -1.57 0.47
N PHE A 111 -5.27 -1.27 -0.83
CA PHE A 111 -6.47 -0.60 -1.35
C PHE A 111 -7.74 -1.47 -1.32
N SER A 112 -7.61 -2.78 -1.12
CA SER A 112 -8.77 -3.66 -0.95
C SER A 112 -9.28 -3.58 0.49
N TYR A 113 -10.10 -2.57 0.76
CA TYR A 113 -10.66 -2.29 2.09
C TYR A 113 -11.48 -3.48 2.64
N GLU A 114 -12.11 -4.25 1.75
CA GLU A 114 -12.86 -5.46 2.08
C GLU A 114 -11.99 -6.62 2.59
N ASN A 115 -10.69 -6.62 2.27
CA ASN A 115 -9.74 -7.67 2.65
C ASN A 115 -8.77 -7.24 3.77
N VAL A 116 -8.93 -6.06 4.37
CA VAL A 116 -8.02 -5.54 5.41
C VAL A 116 -7.87 -6.50 6.59
N MET A 117 -8.95 -7.15 7.04
CA MET A 117 -8.86 -8.10 8.14
C MET A 117 -8.05 -9.34 7.75
N GLN A 118 -8.22 -9.86 6.54
CA GLN A 118 -7.40 -10.96 6.02
C GLN A 118 -5.93 -10.55 5.84
N LEU A 119 -5.66 -9.30 5.47
CA LEU A 119 -4.30 -8.76 5.33
C LEU A 119 -3.57 -8.72 6.69
N LEU A 120 -4.28 -8.32 7.75
CA LEU A 120 -3.73 -8.18 9.11
C LEU A 120 -3.72 -9.47 9.92
N ASP A 121 -4.46 -10.50 9.50
CA ASP A 121 -4.58 -11.76 10.22
C ASP A 121 -3.26 -12.57 10.18
N PRO A 122 -2.66 -12.89 11.36
CA PRO A 122 -1.46 -13.71 11.46
C PRO A 122 -1.58 -15.12 10.87
N GLU A 123 -2.78 -15.69 10.83
CA GLU A 123 -3.04 -17.03 10.28
C GLU A 123 -3.30 -17.01 8.76
N GLN A 124 -3.38 -15.82 8.16
CA GLN A 124 -3.63 -15.64 6.72
C GLN A 124 -2.45 -15.00 6.00
N ILE A 125 -2.55 -13.71 5.65
CA ILE A 125 -1.50 -13.03 4.87
C ILE A 125 -0.40 -12.48 5.78
N ASN A 126 -0.74 -12.09 7.01
CA ASN A 126 0.18 -11.48 7.98
C ASN A 126 1.09 -10.41 7.36
N ILE A 127 0.52 -9.38 6.74
CA ILE A 127 1.30 -8.40 5.97
C ILE A 127 2.08 -7.43 6.86
N LEU A 128 1.61 -7.19 8.09
CA LEU A 128 2.07 -6.11 8.94
C LEU A 128 3.59 -6.18 9.23
N PRO A 129 4.18 -7.33 9.59
CA PRO A 129 5.63 -7.40 9.85
C PRO A 129 6.47 -7.00 8.63
N TYR A 130 6.02 -7.35 7.42
CA TYR A 130 6.71 -7.02 6.17
C TYR A 130 6.62 -5.54 5.79
N ILE A 131 5.68 -4.80 6.37
CA ILE A 131 5.58 -3.34 6.27
C ILE A 131 6.43 -2.67 7.36
N LEU A 132 6.44 -3.23 8.57
CA LEU A 132 7.13 -2.67 9.73
C LEU A 132 8.66 -2.87 9.67
N LEU A 133 9.12 -4.03 9.21
CA LEU A 133 10.55 -4.35 9.12
C LEU A 133 11.35 -3.26 8.36
N PRO A 134 10.97 -2.86 7.13
CA PRO A 134 11.75 -1.87 6.39
C PRO A 134 11.70 -0.44 6.99
N ILE A 135 10.73 -0.12 7.87
CA ILE A 135 10.67 1.21 8.53
C ILE A 135 11.43 1.25 9.86
N LEU A 136 11.81 0.09 10.40
CA LEU A 136 12.60 -0.04 11.63
C LEU A 136 14.09 0.18 11.38
N GLY A 137 14.72 0.91 12.30
CA GLY A 137 16.17 0.97 12.44
C GLY A 137 16.63 0.03 13.56
N ASN A 138 17.80 0.31 14.11
CA ASN A 138 18.40 -0.40 15.23
C ASN A 138 18.09 0.26 16.58
N GLU A 139 16.97 0.97 16.70
CA GLU A 139 16.56 1.59 17.95
C GLU A 139 15.96 0.59 18.94
N ASP A 140 16.24 0.85 20.21
CA ASP A 140 15.66 0.10 21.32
C ASP A 140 14.25 0.59 21.64
N TYR A 141 13.36 -0.36 21.94
CA TYR A 141 12.03 -0.14 22.49
C TYR A 141 11.99 -0.67 23.92
N ASP A 142 11.15 -0.07 24.77
CA ASP A 142 10.93 -0.63 26.10
C ASP A 142 10.19 -1.98 26.03
N GLU A 143 10.18 -2.71 27.14
CA GLU A 143 9.58 -4.05 27.22
C GLU A 143 8.07 -4.02 26.92
N GLU A 144 7.37 -2.99 27.38
CA GLU A 144 5.93 -2.84 27.17
C GLU A 144 5.57 -2.60 25.69
N ASP A 145 6.35 -1.77 24.99
CA ASP A 145 6.18 -1.55 23.57
C ASP A 145 6.64 -2.76 22.76
N SER A 146 7.74 -3.43 23.15
CA SER A 146 8.25 -4.62 22.46
C SER A 146 7.30 -5.82 22.54
N ASP A 147 6.72 -6.08 23.72
CA ASP A 147 5.81 -7.22 23.96
C ASP A 147 4.56 -7.19 23.07
N GLY A 148 4.09 -6.00 22.69
CA GLY A 148 2.94 -5.85 21.80
C GLY A 148 3.28 -5.96 20.31
N MET A 149 4.55 -5.78 19.91
CA MET A 149 4.94 -5.83 18.51
C MET A 149 4.87 -7.25 17.94
N PRO A 150 4.72 -7.42 16.60
CA PRO A 150 4.89 -8.74 15.97
C PRO A 150 6.27 -9.35 16.25
N GLU A 151 6.34 -10.68 16.39
CA GLU A 151 7.59 -11.37 16.73
C GLU A 151 8.72 -11.09 15.73
N GLU A 152 8.39 -10.95 14.44
CA GLU A 152 9.38 -10.76 13.38
C GLU A 152 10.07 -9.40 13.44
N VAL A 153 9.53 -8.42 14.18
CA VAL A 153 10.13 -7.09 14.33
C VAL A 153 10.78 -6.87 15.71
N GLN A 154 10.71 -7.87 16.58
CA GLN A 154 11.39 -7.85 17.87
C GLN A 154 12.84 -8.34 17.73
N LEU A 155 13.69 -7.96 18.68
CA LEU A 155 15.07 -8.47 18.80
C LEU A 155 15.89 -8.39 17.50
N LEU A 156 15.82 -7.26 16.82
CA LEU A 156 16.54 -7.03 15.57
C LEU A 156 18.06 -6.93 15.79
N ASP A 157 18.82 -7.27 14.76
CA ASP A 157 20.29 -7.16 14.79
C ASP A 157 20.75 -5.69 14.89
N GLU A 158 21.91 -5.46 15.53
CA GLU A 158 22.48 -4.11 15.72
C GLU A 158 22.76 -3.37 14.40
N ASP A 159 22.93 -4.10 13.30
CA ASP A 159 23.16 -3.57 11.96
C ASP A 159 21.87 -3.34 11.14
N LYS A 160 20.69 -3.55 11.74
CA LYS A 160 19.40 -3.24 11.13
C LYS A 160 19.32 -1.78 10.71
N LYS A 161 18.94 -1.56 9.46
CA LYS A 161 18.76 -0.22 8.87
C LYS A 161 17.36 -0.06 8.35
N ARG A 162 16.88 1.19 8.40
CA ARG A 162 15.68 1.60 7.68
C ARG A 162 15.90 1.55 6.18
N GLU A 163 14.80 1.43 5.45
CA GLU A 163 14.75 1.70 4.02
C GLU A 163 15.35 3.07 3.72
N THR A 164 16.34 3.09 2.84
CA THR A 164 17.08 4.28 2.46
C THR A 164 16.34 5.16 1.45
N ASP A 165 15.50 4.56 0.60
CA ASP A 165 14.75 5.27 -0.42
C ASP A 165 13.49 5.94 0.19
N PRO A 166 13.39 7.29 0.16
CA PRO A 166 12.25 8.01 0.75
C PRO A 166 10.92 7.66 0.06
N GLN A 167 10.94 7.34 -1.24
CA GLN A 167 9.72 6.96 -1.96
C GLN A 167 9.19 5.61 -1.48
N LEU A 168 10.09 4.67 -1.16
CA LEU A 168 9.71 3.37 -0.62
C LEU A 168 9.23 3.49 0.83
N ARG A 169 9.87 4.35 1.65
CA ARG A 169 9.36 4.70 2.98
C ARG A 169 7.94 5.28 2.91
N LEU A 170 7.71 6.21 1.98
CA LEU A 170 6.37 6.79 1.76
C LEU A 170 5.34 5.70 1.42
N TYR A 171 5.66 4.76 0.54
CA TYR A 171 4.74 3.67 0.18
C TYR A 171 4.39 2.76 1.35
N LEU A 172 5.34 2.50 2.25
CA LEU A 172 5.10 1.71 3.46
C LEU A 172 4.16 2.43 4.43
N ILE A 173 4.35 3.74 4.63
CA ILE A 173 3.45 4.56 5.46
C ILE A 173 2.06 4.67 4.83
N GLU A 174 1.98 4.86 3.52
CA GLU A 174 0.70 4.86 2.81
C GLU A 174 -0.02 3.51 2.92
N ALA A 175 0.70 2.38 2.93
CA ALA A 175 0.11 1.07 3.19
C ALA A 175 -0.52 1.01 4.59
N LEU A 176 0.17 1.51 5.63
CA LEU A 176 -0.38 1.58 7.00
C LEU A 176 -1.61 2.50 7.10
N ILE A 177 -1.63 3.62 6.37
CA ILE A 177 -2.80 4.51 6.28
C ILE A 177 -3.99 3.76 5.69
N LEU A 178 -3.79 3.02 4.60
CA LEU A 178 -4.85 2.23 3.96
C LEU A 178 -5.37 1.11 4.87
N LEU A 179 -4.48 0.48 5.65
CA LEU A 179 -4.87 -0.50 6.66
C LEU A 179 -5.64 0.13 7.84
N SER A 180 -5.61 1.46 8.01
CA SER A 180 -6.29 2.18 9.09
C SER A 180 -7.74 2.59 8.76
N VAL A 181 -8.35 1.97 7.73
CA VAL A 181 -9.66 2.38 7.18
C VAL A 181 -10.83 2.25 8.17
N ASN A 182 -10.85 1.23 9.03
CA ASN A 182 -11.96 0.98 9.96
C ASN A 182 -11.48 0.85 11.42
N LYS A 183 -12.42 0.86 12.37
CA LYS A 183 -12.13 0.81 13.82
C LYS A 183 -11.31 -0.43 14.18
N ASN A 184 -11.81 -1.61 13.79
CA ASN A 184 -11.18 -2.89 14.10
C ASN A 184 -9.74 -2.98 13.58
N SER A 185 -9.48 -2.47 12.38
CA SER A 185 -8.14 -2.48 11.81
C SER A 185 -7.21 -1.50 12.54
N ARG A 186 -7.70 -0.33 12.95
CA ARG A 186 -6.94 0.58 13.83
C ARG A 186 -6.67 -0.02 15.20
N ASP A 187 -7.62 -0.74 15.79
CA ASP A 187 -7.45 -1.44 17.06
C ASP A 187 -6.32 -2.46 16.97
N ILE A 188 -6.26 -3.25 15.88
CA ILE A 188 -5.14 -4.18 15.61
C ILE A 188 -3.81 -3.42 15.49
N LEU A 189 -3.76 -2.29 14.77
CA LEU A 189 -2.52 -1.51 14.64
C LEU A 189 -2.07 -0.92 15.99
N ARG A 190 -3.00 -0.55 16.88
CA ARG A 190 -2.70 -0.11 18.25
C ARG A 190 -2.19 -1.28 19.11
N GLU A 191 -2.86 -2.43 19.05
CA GLU A 191 -2.46 -3.65 19.76
C GLU A 191 -1.06 -4.08 19.35
N LYS A 192 -0.75 -4.03 18.04
CA LYS A 192 0.56 -4.38 17.47
C LYS A 192 1.62 -3.29 17.60
N LYS A 193 1.39 -2.29 18.45
CA LYS A 193 2.36 -1.23 18.80
C LYS A 193 2.98 -0.54 17.58
N VAL A 194 2.17 -0.27 16.55
CA VAL A 194 2.61 0.45 15.34
C VAL A 194 2.99 1.90 15.64
N TYR A 195 2.29 2.55 16.58
CA TYR A 195 2.56 3.95 16.92
C TYR A 195 3.99 4.21 17.44
N PRO A 196 4.51 3.46 18.45
CA PRO A 196 5.91 3.59 18.86
C PRO A 196 6.90 3.50 17.71
N ILE A 197 6.71 2.55 16.78
CA ILE A 197 7.57 2.36 15.61
C ILE A 197 7.57 3.61 14.72
N VAL A 198 6.37 4.08 14.36
CA VAL A 198 6.17 5.24 13.50
C VAL A 198 6.66 6.52 14.15
N ARG A 199 6.50 6.67 15.47
CA ARG A 199 7.05 7.80 16.24
C ARG A 199 8.57 7.84 16.17
N THR A 200 9.24 6.72 16.37
CA THR A 200 10.71 6.63 16.25
C THR A 200 11.17 6.93 14.82
N MET A 201 10.47 6.37 13.82
CA MET A 201 10.72 6.69 12.41
C MET A 201 10.58 8.20 12.13
N HIS A 202 9.54 8.85 12.66
CA HIS A 202 9.30 10.27 12.48
C HIS A 202 10.47 11.13 13.02
N LEU A 203 11.00 10.79 14.19
CA LEU A 203 12.14 11.49 14.78
C LEU A 203 13.41 11.40 13.95
N ALA A 204 13.57 10.32 13.17
CA ALA A 204 14.71 10.08 12.29
C ALA A 204 14.46 10.53 10.84
N GLU A 205 13.23 10.90 10.47
CA GLU A 205 12.85 11.21 9.10
C GLU A 205 13.29 12.62 8.70
N THR A 206 13.81 12.73 7.48
CA THR A 206 14.30 14.01 6.91
C THR A 206 13.48 14.46 5.71
N ASP A 207 12.75 13.55 5.07
CA ASP A 207 11.89 13.86 3.93
C ASP A 207 10.52 14.38 4.40
N SER A 208 10.15 15.59 3.97
CA SER A 208 8.90 16.24 4.40
C SER A 208 7.65 15.47 3.96
N HIS A 209 7.67 14.83 2.79
CA HIS A 209 6.50 14.10 2.31
C HIS A 209 6.25 12.82 3.12
N VAL A 210 7.33 12.16 3.55
CA VAL A 210 7.24 11.02 4.46
C VAL A 210 6.78 11.47 5.84
N ALA A 211 7.32 12.57 6.38
CA ALA A 211 6.88 13.13 7.66
C ALA A 211 5.38 13.48 7.66
N ASP A 212 4.89 14.17 6.61
CA ASP A 212 3.46 14.49 6.45
C ASP A 212 2.58 13.23 6.35
N ALA A 213 3.09 12.15 5.76
CA ALA A 213 2.39 10.86 5.73
C ALA A 213 2.34 10.21 7.11
N ILE A 214 3.43 10.28 7.87
CA ILE A 214 3.50 9.78 9.24
C ILE A 214 2.50 10.53 10.12
N ASP A 215 2.44 11.86 10.06
CA ASP A 215 1.49 12.66 10.83
C ASP A 215 0.03 12.26 10.54
N ARG A 216 -0.31 12.05 9.26
CA ARG A 216 -1.64 11.55 8.86
C ARG A 216 -1.94 10.18 9.45
N LEU A 217 -0.97 9.26 9.42
CA LEU A 217 -1.13 7.94 10.01
C LEU A 217 -1.35 8.03 11.53
N VAL A 218 -0.57 8.85 12.23
CA VAL A 218 -0.70 9.05 13.68
C VAL A 218 -2.09 9.59 14.02
N GLN A 219 -2.60 10.58 13.27
CA GLN A 219 -3.95 11.11 13.47
C GLN A 219 -5.04 10.04 13.31
N LEU A 220 -4.86 9.08 12.40
CA LEU A 220 -5.78 7.97 12.23
C LEU A 220 -5.71 7.00 13.41
N ILE A 221 -4.50 6.56 13.79
CA ILE A 221 -4.31 5.57 14.87
C ILE A 221 -4.72 6.13 16.23
N MET A 222 -4.40 7.40 16.51
CA MET A 222 -4.70 8.07 17.78
C MET A 222 -6.12 8.63 17.86
N ARG A 223 -6.95 8.43 16.81
CA ARG A 223 -8.33 8.89 16.83
C ARG A 223 -9.08 8.21 17.96
N ASP A 224 -9.56 9.02 18.89
CA ASP A 224 -10.39 8.57 20.01
C ASP A 224 -11.84 8.39 19.53
N GLU A 225 -12.24 7.12 19.37
CA GLU A 225 -13.53 6.76 18.80
C GLU A 225 -14.64 6.74 19.85
N ASP A 226 -14.29 6.48 21.11
CA ASP A 226 -15.25 6.42 22.21
C ASP A 226 -15.80 7.81 22.56
N ILE A 227 -14.98 8.85 22.42
CA ILE A 227 -15.41 10.26 22.57
C ILE A 227 -16.35 10.69 21.44
N ALA A 228 -16.21 10.12 20.24
CA ALA A 228 -17.08 10.44 19.11
C ALA A 228 -18.46 9.78 19.25
N GLU A 229 -18.50 8.50 19.64
CA GLU A 229 -19.74 7.76 19.89
C GLU A 229 -20.52 8.35 21.09
N SER A 230 -19.83 8.73 22.17
CA SER A 230 -20.47 9.34 23.35
C SER A 230 -21.11 10.70 23.03
N LYS A 231 -20.43 11.54 22.24
CA LYS A 231 -20.98 12.82 21.80
C LYS A 231 -22.18 12.63 20.89
N ILE A 232 -22.16 11.66 19.99
CA ILE A 232 -23.31 11.39 19.10
C ILE A 232 -24.54 10.97 19.92
N GLN A 233 -24.36 10.11 20.93
CA GLN A 233 -25.44 9.72 21.84
C GLN A 233 -25.99 10.90 22.66
N GLU A 234 -25.15 11.77 23.20
CA GLU A 234 -25.60 12.97 23.92
C GLU A 234 -26.42 13.93 23.03
N PHE A 235 -26.15 13.99 21.72
CA PHE A 235 -26.94 14.81 20.78
C PHE A 235 -28.26 14.16 20.36
N GLU A 236 -28.36 12.83 20.39
CA GLU A 236 -29.61 12.11 20.09
C GLU A 236 -30.58 12.08 21.28
N GLU A 237 -30.09 12.33 22.50
CA GLU A 237 -30.89 12.41 23.73
C GLU A 237 -31.45 13.82 24.05
N ILE A 238 -31.19 14.82 23.19
CA ILE A 238 -31.68 16.22 23.30
C ILE A 238 -32.79 16.48 22.28
#